data_AF-A0A051UHU7-F1
#
_entry.id   AF-A0A051UHU7-F1
#
_cell.length_a   1.000
_cell.length_b   1.000
_cell.length_c   1.000
_cell.angle_alpha   90.00
_cell.angle_beta   90.00
_cell.angle_gamma   90.00
#
_symmetry.space_group_name_H-M   'P 1'
#
loop_
_entity.id
_entity.type
_entity.pdbx_description
1 polymer ?
#
loop_
_entity_poly.entity_id
_entity_poly.type
_entity_poly.pdbx_seq_one_letter_code
_entity_poly.pdbx_strand_id
1 'polypeptide(L)'
;MNQPHQPPPSADAAEALATLKSLPSFEDTQTQVQAAMNEITSATSKLIPSITWETPHEGSGLGCERPYDQTDGRGYFLPDAVAANVAVSEQQWANIQETAKQAAAKLDATDMQVMHDNPGNHDVGFYGPTGIFIKVGYRGNLVVSGYTGCRLPRDKK
;
A
#
# COMPACT_ATOMS: atom_id res chain seq x y z
N MET A 1 -4.88 20.90 -38.04
CA MET A 1 -5.43 19.70 -37.36
C MET A 1 -5.95 20.16 -36.02
N ASN A 2 -7.27 20.33 -35.89
CA ASN A 2 -7.89 20.77 -34.64
C ASN A 2 -7.92 19.58 -33.68
N GLN A 3 -7.18 19.66 -32.57
CA GLN A 3 -7.44 18.79 -31.43
C GLN A 3 -8.86 19.13 -30.92
N PRO A 4 -9.76 18.13 -30.81
CA PRO A 4 -11.06 18.39 -30.21
C PRO A 4 -10.83 18.87 -28.76
N HIS A 5 -11.37 20.04 -28.44
CA HIS A 5 -11.33 20.59 -27.08
C HIS A 5 -11.98 19.58 -26.14
N GLN A 6 -11.20 19.03 -25.23
CA GLN A 6 -11.72 18.22 -24.14
C GLN A 6 -12.69 19.09 -23.33
N PRO A 7 -13.90 18.61 -23.00
CA PRO A 7 -14.81 19.36 -22.14
C PRO A 7 -14.11 19.65 -20.80
N PRO A 8 -14.42 20.79 -20.16
CA PRO A 8 -13.86 21.11 -18.86
C PRO A 8 -14.18 19.99 -17.86
N PRO A 9 -13.26 19.66 -16.94
CA PRO A 9 -13.54 18.68 -15.89
C PRO A 9 -14.80 19.08 -15.12
N SER A 10 -15.56 18.10 -14.63
CA SER A 10 -16.58 18.38 -13.61
C SER A 10 -15.91 19.01 -12.38
N ALA A 11 -16.67 19.73 -11.55
CA ALA A 11 -16.15 20.30 -10.29
C ALA A 11 -15.45 19.22 -9.44
N ASP A 12 -16.04 18.02 -9.37
CA ASP A 12 -15.50 16.86 -8.67
C ASP A 12 -14.15 16.40 -9.24
N ALA A 13 -13.97 16.43 -10.57
CA ALA A 13 -12.72 16.04 -11.22
C ALA A 13 -11.61 17.08 -11.01
N ALA A 14 -11.96 18.37 -10.96
CA ALA A 14 -11.00 19.44 -10.66
C ALA A 14 -10.51 19.36 -9.20
N GLU A 15 -11.42 19.07 -8.25
CA GLU A 15 -11.08 18.87 -6.83
C GLU A 15 -10.25 17.59 -6.62
N ALA A 16 -10.62 16.49 -7.28
CA ALA A 16 -9.84 15.26 -7.28
C ALA A 16 -8.41 15.50 -7.79
N LEU A 17 -8.26 16.23 -8.91
CA LEU A 17 -6.95 16.57 -9.46
C LEU A 17 -6.14 17.45 -8.49
N ALA A 18 -6.76 18.45 -7.86
CA ALA A 18 -6.11 19.31 -6.88
C ALA A 18 -5.60 18.50 -5.67
N THR A 19 -6.42 17.56 -5.19
CA THR A 19 -6.03 16.61 -4.14
C THR A 19 -4.79 15.82 -4.55
N LEU A 20 -4.79 15.21 -5.74
CA LEU A 20 -3.64 14.42 -6.20
C LEU A 20 -2.37 15.25 -6.40
N LYS A 21 -2.48 16.53 -6.79
CA LYS A 21 -1.33 17.44 -6.93
C LYS A 21 -0.63 17.76 -5.61
N SER A 22 -1.37 17.75 -4.49
CA SER A 22 -0.80 17.98 -3.16
C SER A 22 -0.05 16.77 -2.58
N LEU A 23 -0.26 15.56 -3.13
CA LEU A 23 0.34 14.32 -2.65
C LEU A 23 1.68 14.07 -3.35
N PRO A 24 2.56 13.17 -2.88
CA PRO A 24 3.80 12.79 -3.57
C PRO A 24 3.55 12.26 -5.00
N SER A 25 4.58 12.20 -5.86
CA SER A 25 4.38 11.62 -7.20
C SER A 25 4.12 10.13 -7.09
N PHE A 26 3.62 9.53 -8.16
CA PHE A 26 3.44 8.08 -8.25
C PHE A 26 4.76 7.32 -7.95
N GLU A 27 5.86 7.73 -8.58
CA GLU A 27 7.18 7.12 -8.44
C GLU A 27 7.76 7.32 -7.03
N ASP A 28 7.58 8.51 -6.46
CA ASP A 28 8.01 8.79 -5.09
C ASP A 28 7.19 7.95 -4.10
N THR A 29 5.88 7.80 -4.33
CA THR A 29 5.00 6.98 -3.50
C THR A 29 5.34 5.49 -3.61
N GLN A 30 5.69 4.98 -4.81
CA GLN A 30 6.19 3.61 -4.96
C GLN A 30 7.43 3.38 -4.08
N THR A 31 8.36 4.33 -4.08
CA THR A 31 9.56 4.26 -3.24
C THR A 31 9.21 4.27 -1.75
N GLN A 32 8.28 5.11 -1.33
CA GLN A 32 7.83 5.22 0.06
C GLN A 32 7.11 3.94 0.54
N VAL A 33 6.22 3.38 -0.28
CA VAL A 33 5.53 2.12 0.04
C VAL A 33 6.51 0.96 0.10
N GLN A 34 7.46 0.87 -0.84
CA GLN A 34 8.51 -0.15 -0.81
C GLN A 34 9.37 -0.01 0.45
N ALA A 35 9.70 1.22 0.87
CA ALA A 35 10.45 1.46 2.09
C ALA A 35 9.70 0.99 3.35
N ALA A 36 8.39 1.27 3.43
CA ALA A 36 7.55 0.79 4.52
C ALA A 36 7.48 -0.75 4.56
N MET A 37 7.30 -1.40 3.41
CA MET A 37 7.32 -2.86 3.31
C MET A 37 8.69 -3.42 3.75
N ASN A 38 9.79 -2.81 3.30
CA ASN A 38 11.16 -3.23 3.67
C ASN A 38 11.43 -3.08 5.17
N GLU A 39 10.88 -2.06 5.81
CA GLU A 39 10.99 -1.87 7.26
C GLU A 39 10.29 -3.00 8.02
N ILE A 40 9.07 -3.35 7.61
CA ILE A 40 8.29 -4.44 8.21
C ILE A 40 9.01 -5.77 8.02
N THR A 41 9.42 -6.11 6.79
CA THR A 41 10.10 -7.37 6.50
C THR A 41 11.44 -7.48 7.23
N SER A 42 12.22 -6.40 7.27
CA SER A 42 13.50 -6.36 7.99
C SER A 42 13.35 -6.49 9.50
N ALA A 43 12.37 -5.83 10.10
CA ALA A 43 12.07 -5.97 11.53
C ALA A 43 11.60 -7.39 11.85
N THR A 44 10.73 -7.93 11.00
CA THR A 44 10.20 -9.29 11.15
C THR A 44 11.31 -10.35 11.03
N SER A 45 12.25 -10.21 10.09
CA SER A 45 13.39 -11.12 9.97
C SER A 45 14.32 -11.11 11.19
N LYS A 46 14.37 -10.02 11.95
CA LYS A 46 15.08 -9.97 13.23
C LYS A 46 14.32 -10.71 14.35
N LEU A 47 12.98 -10.68 14.29
CA LEU A 47 12.11 -11.37 15.26
C LEU A 47 12.02 -12.88 14.99
N ILE A 48 12.08 -13.29 13.73
CA ILE A 48 11.97 -14.68 13.28
C ILE A 48 13.13 -14.98 12.32
N PRO A 49 14.30 -15.40 12.85
CA PRO A 49 15.50 -15.60 12.03
C PRO A 49 15.38 -16.70 10.96
N SER A 50 14.38 -17.59 11.07
CA SER A 50 14.13 -18.65 10.08
C SER A 50 13.30 -18.18 8.87
N ILE A 51 12.81 -16.94 8.85
CA ILE A 51 12.05 -16.42 7.71
C ILE A 51 12.93 -16.32 6.47
N THR A 52 12.39 -16.78 5.36
CA THR A 52 12.85 -16.46 4.01
C THR A 52 11.72 -15.73 3.31
N TRP A 53 12.00 -14.55 2.77
CA TRP A 53 11.04 -13.76 2.01
C TRP A 53 11.13 -14.11 0.52
N GLU A 54 9.97 -14.29 -0.09
CA GLU A 54 9.80 -14.53 -1.51
C GLU A 54 8.86 -13.48 -2.10
N THR A 55 8.96 -13.31 -3.41
CA THR A 55 8.11 -12.41 -4.18
C THR A 55 7.49 -13.22 -5.33
N PRO A 56 6.40 -13.96 -5.06
CA PRO A 56 5.88 -14.97 -5.98
C PRO A 56 5.21 -14.37 -7.22
N HIS A 57 4.83 -13.09 -7.15
CA HIS A 57 4.13 -12.38 -8.21
C HIS A 57 4.74 -11.01 -8.43
N GLU A 58 4.72 -10.54 -9.68
CA GLU A 58 5.05 -9.15 -9.99
C GLU A 58 3.97 -8.21 -9.48
N GLY A 59 4.35 -6.97 -9.21
CA GLY A 59 3.39 -5.92 -8.88
C GLY A 59 2.53 -5.57 -10.09
N SER A 60 1.34 -5.03 -9.84
CA SER A 60 0.36 -4.76 -10.89
C SER A 60 -0.17 -3.32 -10.83
N GLY A 61 -0.32 -2.71 -12.00
CA GLY A 61 -0.93 -1.39 -12.13
C GLY A 61 -2.45 -1.47 -12.12
N LEU A 62 -3.09 -0.48 -11.51
CA LEU A 62 -4.53 -0.26 -11.56
C LEU A 62 -4.81 1.18 -11.99
N GLY A 63 -5.88 1.37 -12.76
CA GLY A 63 -6.47 2.71 -12.91
C GLY A 63 -6.94 3.23 -11.55
N CYS A 64 -7.08 4.55 -11.42
CA CYS A 64 -7.64 5.11 -10.20
C CYS A 64 -9.14 4.84 -10.11
N GLU A 65 -9.61 4.57 -8.90
CA GLU A 65 -11.04 4.51 -8.61
C GLU A 65 -11.63 5.91 -8.45
N ARG A 66 -12.96 6.00 -8.45
CA ARG A 66 -13.66 7.25 -8.13
C ARG A 66 -13.24 7.78 -6.76
N PRO A 67 -13.13 9.10 -6.58
CA PRO A 67 -13.41 10.17 -7.55
C PRO A 67 -12.25 10.52 -8.50
N TYR A 68 -11.18 9.71 -8.53
CA TYR A 68 -9.95 10.02 -9.27
C TYR A 68 -9.87 9.35 -10.66
N ASP A 69 -10.89 8.59 -11.04
CA ASP A 69 -11.01 7.84 -12.31
C ASP A 69 -10.97 8.73 -13.56
N GLN A 70 -11.23 10.03 -13.41
CA GLN A 70 -11.15 11.03 -14.48
C GLN A 70 -9.84 11.84 -14.49
N THR A 71 -8.84 11.44 -13.71
CA THR A 71 -7.53 12.10 -13.66
C THR A 71 -6.47 11.29 -14.42
N ASP A 72 -5.31 11.90 -14.69
CA ASP A 72 -4.11 11.19 -15.19
C ASP A 72 -3.42 10.33 -14.10
N GLY A 73 -4.08 10.11 -12.96
CA GLY A 73 -3.56 9.35 -11.84
C GLY A 73 -3.40 7.86 -12.14
N ARG A 74 -2.49 7.22 -11.39
CA ARG A 74 -2.21 5.79 -11.44
C ARG A 74 -2.13 5.21 -10.04
N GLY A 75 -2.55 3.96 -9.89
CA GLY A 75 -2.29 3.15 -8.71
C GLY A 75 -1.44 1.93 -9.04
N TYR A 76 -0.70 1.42 -8.07
CA TYR A 76 0.14 0.24 -8.25
C TYR A 76 0.23 -0.58 -6.98
N PHE A 77 -0.04 -1.88 -7.12
CA PHE A 77 0.26 -2.87 -6.10
C PHE A 77 1.71 -3.26 -6.24
N LEU A 78 2.47 -3.10 -5.17
CA LEU A 78 3.84 -3.60 -5.15
C LEU A 78 3.80 -5.13 -5.07
N PRO A 79 4.87 -5.80 -5.54
CA PRO A 79 5.02 -7.22 -5.34
C PRO A 79 4.91 -7.58 -3.85
N ASP A 80 4.07 -8.55 -3.51
CA ASP A 80 3.93 -9.02 -2.14
C ASP A 80 5.24 -9.62 -1.63
N ALA A 81 5.55 -9.40 -0.35
CA ALA A 81 6.59 -10.14 0.36
C ALA A 81 5.92 -11.28 1.13
N VAL A 82 6.25 -12.52 0.77
CA VAL A 82 5.64 -13.73 1.32
C VAL A 82 6.70 -14.57 2.03
N ALA A 83 6.48 -14.89 3.29
CA ALA A 83 7.23 -15.90 4.02
C ALA A 83 6.33 -17.12 4.23
N ALA A 84 6.61 -18.19 3.48
CA ALA A 84 5.80 -19.40 3.50
C ALA A 84 6.10 -20.29 4.71
N ASN A 85 5.07 -20.94 5.25
CA ASN A 85 5.17 -21.95 6.31
C ASN A 85 5.98 -21.50 7.55
N VAL A 86 5.81 -20.24 7.96
CA VAL A 86 6.50 -19.68 9.11
C VAL A 86 5.65 -19.83 10.38
N ALA A 87 6.30 -20.24 11.47
CA ALA A 87 5.69 -20.20 12.80
C ALA A 87 5.79 -18.78 13.36
N VAL A 88 4.64 -18.10 13.49
CA VAL A 88 4.53 -16.79 14.14
C VAL A 88 3.72 -16.99 15.42
N SER A 89 4.34 -16.75 16.56
CA SER A 89 3.62 -16.72 17.84
C SER A 89 2.78 -15.44 17.98
N GLU A 90 1.77 -15.46 18.85
CA GLU A 90 0.93 -14.29 19.13
C GLU A 90 1.74 -13.06 19.58
N GLN A 91 2.80 -13.27 20.35
CA GLN A 91 3.69 -12.18 20.78
C GLN A 91 4.49 -11.59 19.61
N GLN A 92 4.96 -12.44 18.68
CA GLN A 92 5.63 -11.98 17.47
C GLN A 92 4.65 -11.26 16.55
N TRP A 93 3.42 -11.77 16.41
CA TRP A 93 2.36 -11.11 15.66
C TRP A 93 2.09 -9.70 16.19
N ALA A 94 1.90 -9.54 17.50
CA ALA A 94 1.69 -8.22 18.11
C ALA A 94 2.83 -7.23 17.77
N ASN A 95 4.08 -7.68 17.78
CA ASN A 95 5.23 -6.85 17.42
C ASN A 95 5.26 -6.50 15.92
N ILE A 96 4.89 -7.46 15.05
CA ILE A 96 4.80 -7.25 13.60
C ILE A 96 3.70 -6.23 13.28
N GLN A 97 2.52 -6.38 13.90
CA GLN A 97 1.38 -5.47 13.73
C GLN A 97 1.74 -4.05 14.18
N GLU A 98 2.40 -3.88 15.32
CA GLU A 98 2.83 -2.55 15.79
C GLU A 98 3.88 -1.93 14.86
N THR A 99 4.83 -2.73 14.35
CA THR A 99 5.80 -2.26 13.36
C THR A 99 5.10 -1.83 12.07
N ALA A 100 4.13 -2.61 11.60
CA ALA A 100 3.36 -2.31 10.41
C ALA A 100 2.55 -1.01 10.57
N LYS A 101 1.93 -0.81 11.73
CA LYS A 101 1.23 0.43 12.07
C LYS A 101 2.16 1.64 12.00
N GLN A 102 3.35 1.54 12.59
CA GLN A 102 4.34 2.63 12.58
C GLN A 102 4.88 2.93 11.18
N ALA A 103 5.14 1.90 10.37
CA ALA A 103 5.59 2.06 9.00
C ALA A 103 4.48 2.67 8.11
N ALA A 104 3.24 2.22 8.25
CA ALA A 104 2.08 2.73 7.51
C ALA A 104 1.76 4.19 7.88
N ALA A 105 1.93 4.59 9.14
CA ALA A 105 1.72 5.96 9.58
C ALA A 105 2.64 6.98 8.87
N LYS A 106 3.82 6.56 8.38
CA LYS A 106 4.72 7.42 7.56
C LYS A 106 4.14 7.74 6.17
N LEU A 107 3.11 7.03 5.76
CA LEU A 107 2.38 7.18 4.49
C LEU A 107 1.00 7.82 4.68
N ASP A 108 0.72 8.34 5.88
CA ASP A 108 -0.61 8.76 6.33
C ASP A 108 -1.68 7.63 6.30
N ALA A 109 -1.24 6.38 6.19
CA ALA A 109 -2.10 5.20 6.24
C ALA A 109 -2.35 4.81 7.70
N THR A 110 -3.27 5.53 8.35
CA THR A 110 -3.52 5.46 9.80
C THR A 110 -4.87 4.83 10.16
N ASP A 111 -5.77 4.63 9.18
CA ASP A 111 -7.02 3.93 9.40
C ASP A 111 -6.76 2.42 9.46
N MET A 112 -6.75 1.86 10.67
CA MET A 112 -6.50 0.45 10.90
C MET A 112 -7.80 -0.34 10.82
N GLN A 113 -7.82 -1.36 9.97
CA GLN A 113 -8.94 -2.30 9.83
C GLN A 113 -8.44 -3.71 10.10
N VAL A 114 -9.18 -4.43 10.95
CA VAL A 114 -8.88 -5.82 11.31
C VAL A 114 -9.89 -6.72 10.60
N MET A 115 -9.40 -7.52 9.65
CA MET A 115 -10.22 -8.49 8.92
C MET A 115 -10.27 -9.83 9.66
N HIS A 116 -9.18 -10.22 10.30
CA HIS A 116 -9.09 -11.42 11.14
C HIS A 116 -8.21 -11.16 12.38
N ASP A 117 -8.66 -11.67 13.53
CA ASP A 117 -7.93 -11.64 14.80
C ASP A 117 -8.25 -12.90 15.60
N ASN A 118 -7.60 -14.01 15.22
CA ASN A 118 -7.70 -15.28 15.92
C ASN A 118 -6.31 -15.89 16.06
N PRO A 119 -6.07 -16.75 17.06
CA PRO A 119 -4.78 -17.42 17.19
C PRO A 119 -4.36 -18.14 15.90
N GLY A 120 -3.20 -17.79 15.38
CA GLY A 120 -2.68 -18.32 14.10
C GLY A 120 -3.43 -17.89 12.83
N ASN A 121 -4.37 -16.95 12.91
CA ASN A 121 -5.07 -16.37 11.76
C ASN A 121 -5.36 -14.89 11.99
N HIS A 122 -4.46 -14.06 11.46
CA HIS A 122 -4.50 -12.61 11.61
C HIS A 122 -4.50 -11.92 10.26
N ASP A 123 -5.25 -10.84 10.15
CA ASP A 123 -5.28 -10.03 8.94
C ASP A 123 -5.63 -8.58 9.29
N VAL A 124 -4.69 -7.67 9.03
CA VAL A 124 -4.81 -6.23 9.30
C VAL A 124 -4.38 -5.40 8.10
N GLY A 125 -5.19 -4.41 7.75
CA GLY A 125 -4.86 -3.36 6.80
C GLY A 125 -4.76 -1.99 7.48
N PHE A 126 -3.84 -1.17 6.99
CA PHE A 126 -3.68 0.23 7.36
C PHE A 126 -3.90 1.07 6.11
N TYR A 127 -4.93 1.90 6.11
CA TYR A 127 -5.41 2.64 4.95
C TYR A 127 -5.24 4.14 5.13
N GLY A 128 -5.01 4.83 4.03
CA GLY A 128 -4.81 6.27 3.98
C GLY A 128 -5.51 6.94 2.81
N PRO A 129 -5.21 8.23 2.59
CA PRO A 129 -5.82 9.01 1.53
C PRO A 129 -5.68 8.37 0.16
N THR A 130 -6.72 8.53 -0.67
CA THR A 130 -6.79 8.04 -2.06
C THR A 130 -6.55 6.53 -2.21
N GLY A 131 -6.79 5.76 -1.14
CA GLY A 131 -6.69 4.30 -1.14
C GLY A 131 -5.28 3.75 -0.91
N ILE A 132 -4.27 4.56 -0.58
CA ILE A 132 -2.94 4.02 -0.21
C ILE A 132 -3.07 3.06 0.98
N PHE A 133 -2.35 1.94 0.97
CA PHE A 133 -2.38 1.02 2.10
C PHE A 133 -1.10 0.21 2.29
N ILE A 134 -0.93 -0.27 3.52
CA ILE A 134 -0.06 -1.38 3.90
C ILE A 134 -0.93 -2.44 4.55
N LYS A 135 -0.75 -3.70 4.18
CA LYS A 135 -1.51 -4.83 4.73
C LYS A 135 -0.55 -5.92 5.21
N VAL A 136 -0.84 -6.52 6.35
CA VAL A 136 -0.11 -7.68 6.88
C VAL A 136 -1.10 -8.77 7.23
N GLY A 137 -0.87 -9.97 6.72
CA GLY A 137 -1.71 -11.13 6.97
C GLY A 137 -0.88 -12.34 7.39
N TYR A 138 -1.40 -13.14 8.31
CA TYR A 138 -0.79 -14.37 8.78
C TYR A 138 -1.81 -15.51 8.88
N ARG A 139 -1.59 -16.60 8.15
CA ARG A 139 -2.30 -17.87 8.32
C ARG A 139 -1.42 -19.03 7.84
N GLY A 140 -0.37 -19.33 8.60
CA GLY A 140 0.71 -20.24 8.19
C GLY A 140 1.72 -19.61 7.22
N ASN A 141 1.25 -18.78 6.29
CA ASN A 141 2.08 -17.87 5.52
C ASN A 141 1.95 -16.47 6.09
N LEU A 142 3.07 -15.75 6.22
CA LEU A 142 3.09 -14.33 6.56
C LEU A 142 3.26 -13.52 5.27
N VAL A 143 2.39 -12.55 5.06
CA VAL A 143 2.33 -11.74 3.85
C VAL A 143 2.37 -10.26 4.23
N VAL A 144 3.22 -9.49 3.56
CA VAL A 144 3.23 -8.02 3.60
C VAL A 144 2.90 -7.52 2.20
N SER A 145 1.86 -6.69 2.09
CA SER A 145 1.37 -6.12 0.84
C SER A 145 1.35 -4.60 0.93
N GLY A 146 1.52 -3.93 -0.21
CA GLY A 146 1.47 -2.48 -0.29
C GLY A 146 0.87 -1.99 -1.60
N TYR A 147 0.11 -0.90 -1.52
CA TYR A 147 -0.50 -0.25 -2.68
C TYR A 147 -0.34 1.26 -2.56
N THR A 148 0.00 1.92 -3.67
CA THR A 148 0.33 3.36 -3.68
C THR A 148 -0.87 4.29 -3.49
N GLY A 149 -2.10 3.78 -3.63
CA GLY A 149 -3.24 4.66 -3.88
C GLY A 149 -3.15 5.33 -5.25
N CYS A 150 -4.14 6.16 -5.57
CA CYS A 150 -4.08 7.00 -6.76
C CYS A 150 -3.04 8.13 -6.60
N ARG A 151 -2.11 8.24 -7.54
CA ARG A 151 -1.08 9.30 -7.56
C ARG A 151 -0.83 9.80 -8.98
N LEU A 152 -0.55 11.08 -9.13
CA LEU A 152 -0.11 11.62 -10.42
C LEU A 152 1.33 11.19 -10.72
N PRO A 153 1.63 10.72 -11.94
CA PRO A 153 3.00 10.58 -12.43
C PRO A 153 3.78 11.89 -12.31
N ARG A 154 5.10 11.82 -12.13
CA ARG A 154 5.94 13.02 -11.93
C ARG A 154 5.83 14.04 -13.06
N ASP A 155 5.64 13.60 -14.30
CA ASP A 155 5.45 14.45 -15.48
C ASP A 155 4.05 15.09 -15.58
N LYS A 156 3.12 14.70 -14.69
CA LYS A 156 1.72 15.14 -14.66
C LYS A 156 1.34 15.97 -13.42
N LYS A 157 2.28 16.14 -12.49
CA LYS A 157 2.13 17.04 -11.34
C LYS A 157 2.29 18.50 -11.75
#